data_AF-A0A6I5VJP5-F1
#
_entry.id   AF-A0A6I5VJP5-F1
#
_cell.length_a   1.000
_cell.length_b   1.000
_cell.length_c   1.000
_cell.angle_alpha   90.00
_cell.angle_beta   90.00
_cell.angle_gamma   90.00
#
_symmetry.space_group_name_H-M   'P 1'
#
loop_
_entity.id
_entity.type
_entity.pdbx_description
1 polymer ?
#
loop_
_entity_poly.entity_id
_entity_poly.type
_entity_poly.pdbx_seq_one_letter_code
_entity_poly.pdbx_strand_id
1 'polypeptide(L)'
;MYFRTPIIELLAVRLPVTLALMFLGAVASVVISLPLALLSATRPGLPAQAVRLFNAVVQGMPAFFVGSMVIVLLGLRLRIFPAGGYGETPATKFYALILPALTIGLAIAPLLIRSLRASMVEVLSSEMIAFGRAKGLAGRRLILGYLLRNSSISGISILGIQVGGLAAAPWWSSRCSLCPAWDRC
;
A
#
# COMPACT_ATOMS: atom_id res chain seq x y z
N MET A 1 -7.30 -5.56 34.20
CA MET A 1 -8.55 -6.18 33.71
C MET A 1 -8.21 -7.57 33.17
N TYR A 2 -8.60 -8.62 33.89
CA TYR A 2 -8.31 -10.01 33.53
C TYR A 2 -9.40 -10.49 32.55
N PHE A 3 -9.06 -10.66 31.28
CA PHE A 3 -10.00 -11.18 30.28
C PHE A 3 -10.34 -12.64 30.63
N ARG A 4 -11.57 -12.90 31.10
CA ARG A 4 -12.09 -14.25 31.44
C ARG A 4 -12.74 -14.96 30.25
N THR A 5 -12.40 -14.56 29.02
CA THR A 5 -12.88 -15.19 27.80
C THR A 5 -11.73 -15.98 27.17
N PRO A 6 -11.98 -17.20 26.67
CA PRO A 6 -10.94 -18.01 26.07
C PRO A 6 -10.32 -17.24 24.88
N ILE A 7 -8.99 -17.15 24.88
CA ILE A 7 -8.20 -16.37 23.90
C ILE A 7 -8.56 -16.79 22.46
N ILE A 8 -8.95 -18.06 22.26
CA ILE A 8 -9.33 -18.62 20.96
C ILE A 8 -10.59 -17.96 20.38
N GLU A 9 -11.56 -17.57 21.21
CA GLU A 9 -12.78 -16.89 20.75
C GLU A 9 -12.49 -15.44 20.35
N LEU A 10 -11.61 -14.76 21.10
CA LEU A 10 -11.17 -13.41 20.72
C LEU A 10 -10.36 -13.43 19.41
N LEU A 11 -9.53 -14.45 19.21
CA LEU A 11 -8.80 -14.63 17.97
C LEU A 11 -9.76 -14.89 16.80
N ALA A 12 -10.72 -15.80 16.95
CA ALA A 12 -11.66 -16.18 15.89
C ALA A 12 -12.48 -15.00 15.36
N VAL A 13 -12.82 -14.03 16.21
CA VAL A 13 -13.58 -12.83 15.81
C VAL A 13 -12.69 -11.76 15.15
N ARG A 14 -11.42 -11.65 15.57
CA ARG A 14 -10.50 -10.59 15.10
C ARG A 14 -9.75 -10.97 13.83
N LEU A 15 -9.37 -12.25 13.69
CA LEU A 15 -8.64 -12.79 12.54
C LEU A 15 -9.24 -12.41 11.18
N PRO A 16 -10.54 -12.62 10.91
CA PRO A 16 -11.11 -12.33 9.60
C PRO A 16 -11.12 -10.83 9.30
N VAL A 17 -11.27 -9.97 10.31
CA VAL A 17 -11.26 -8.51 10.16
C VAL A 17 -9.85 -8.02 9.81
N THR A 18 -8.82 -8.54 10.46
CA THR A 18 -7.43 -8.19 10.14
C THR A 18 -7.05 -8.64 8.73
N LEU A 19 -7.46 -9.85 8.32
CA LEU A 19 -7.25 -10.36 6.96
C LEU A 19 -7.93 -9.48 5.90
N ALA A 20 -9.19 -9.08 6.15
CA ALA A 20 -9.91 -8.18 5.27
C ALA A 20 -9.23 -6.80 5.15
N LEU A 21 -8.73 -6.25 6.27
CA LEU A 21 -7.99 -4.99 6.29
C LEU A 21 -6.65 -5.09 5.55
N MET A 22 -5.90 -6.17 5.73
CA MET A 22 -4.65 -6.42 5.00
C MET A 22 -4.91 -6.49 3.49
N PHE A 23 -5.94 -7.23 3.08
CA PHE A 23 -6.30 -7.38 1.68
C PHE A 23 -6.76 -6.05 1.07
N LEU A 24 -7.70 -5.34 1.71
CA LEU A 24 -8.19 -4.06 1.23
C LEU A 24 -7.08 -2.99 1.21
N GLY A 25 -6.20 -2.99 2.21
CA GLY A 25 -5.05 -2.08 2.27
C GLY A 25 -4.05 -2.36 1.15
N ALA A 26 -3.77 -3.64 0.86
CA ALA A 26 -2.93 -4.03 -0.26
C ALA A 26 -3.54 -3.57 -1.59
N VAL A 27 -4.83 -3.82 -1.82
CA VAL A 27 -5.53 -3.37 -3.03
C VAL A 27 -5.50 -1.85 -3.15
N ALA A 28 -5.82 -1.12 -2.08
CA ALA A 28 -5.76 0.34 -2.05
C ALA A 28 -4.34 0.87 -2.37
N SER A 29 -3.30 0.25 -1.81
CA SER A 29 -1.92 0.61 -2.08
C SER A 29 -1.56 0.45 -3.57
N VAL A 30 -2.01 -0.62 -4.22
CA VAL A 30 -1.78 -0.86 -5.65
C VAL A 30 -2.54 0.14 -6.51
N VAL A 31 -3.82 0.34 -6.21
CA VAL A 31 -4.69 1.26 -6.95
C VAL A 31 -4.17 2.69 -6.90
N ILE A 32 -3.57 3.12 -5.79
CA ILE A 32 -2.95 4.44 -5.66
C ILE A 32 -1.56 4.45 -6.30
N SER A 33 -0.72 3.47 -6.02
CA SER A 33 0.69 3.49 -6.43
C SER A 33 0.89 3.32 -7.93
N LEU A 34 0.10 2.46 -8.56
CA LEU A 34 0.22 2.13 -9.97
C LEU A 34 0.03 3.35 -10.90
N PRO A 35 -1.05 4.17 -10.80
CA PRO A 35 -1.20 5.35 -11.64
C PRO A 35 -0.15 6.43 -11.34
N LEU A 36 0.22 6.65 -10.08
CA LEU A 36 1.27 7.61 -9.71
C LEU A 36 2.64 7.19 -10.27
N ALA A 37 3.01 5.91 -10.14
CA ALA A 37 4.26 5.37 -10.69
C ALA A 37 4.27 5.47 -12.22
N LEU A 38 3.18 5.07 -12.87
CA LEU A 38 3.02 5.10 -14.32
C LEU A 38 3.14 6.54 -14.87
N LEU A 39 2.49 7.50 -14.21
CA LEU A 39 2.57 8.92 -14.58
C LEU A 39 4.02 9.43 -14.48
N SER A 40 4.73 9.08 -13.40
CA SER A 40 6.11 9.52 -13.17
C SER A 40 7.13 8.86 -14.11
N ALA A 41 6.84 7.64 -14.59
CA ALA A 41 7.71 6.88 -15.47
C ALA A 41 7.52 7.26 -16.96
N THR A 42 6.27 7.48 -17.38
CA THR A 42 5.94 7.77 -18.79
C THR A 42 6.15 9.23 -19.17
N ARG A 43 6.06 10.17 -18.21
CA ARG A 43 6.25 11.61 -18.46
C ARG A 43 7.40 12.16 -17.61
N PRO A 44 8.64 12.19 -18.15
CA PRO A 44 9.73 12.91 -17.50
C PRO A 44 9.43 14.43 -17.45
N GLY A 45 9.80 15.11 -16.36
CA GLY A 45 9.56 16.55 -16.15
C GLY A 45 8.71 16.87 -14.91
N LEU A 46 7.86 17.89 -15.01
CA LEU A 46 6.97 18.37 -13.93
C LEU A 46 6.15 17.26 -13.23
N PRO A 47 5.46 16.34 -13.93
CA PRO A 47 4.68 15.30 -13.24
C PRO A 47 5.57 14.32 -12.49
N ALA A 48 6.76 14.00 -13.02
CA ALA A 48 7.72 13.15 -12.33
C ALA A 48 8.32 13.83 -11.09
N GLN A 49 8.51 15.15 -11.12
CA GLN A 49 8.94 15.95 -9.96
C GLN A 49 7.84 16.04 -8.89
N ALA A 50 6.58 16.25 -9.30
CA ALA A 50 5.44 16.27 -8.38
C ALA A 50 5.30 14.95 -7.62
N VAL A 51 5.41 13.80 -8.30
CA VAL A 51 5.36 12.48 -7.65
C VAL A 51 6.55 12.28 -6.69
N ARG A 52 7.76 12.74 -7.05
CA ARG A 52 8.93 12.69 -6.15
C ARG A 52 8.72 13.52 -4.90
N LEU A 53 8.22 14.75 -5.05
CA LEU A 53 7.96 15.66 -3.95
C LEU A 53 6.88 15.10 -3.02
N PHE A 54 5.79 14.59 -3.59
CA PHE A 54 4.76 13.87 -2.84
C PHE A 54 5.36 12.71 -2.03
N ASN A 55 6.19 11.88 -2.67
CA ASN A 55 6.85 10.77 -1.99
C ASN A 55 7.75 11.22 -0.84
N ALA A 56 8.52 12.29 -1.06
CA ALA A 56 9.43 12.83 -0.05
C ALA A 56 8.68 13.41 1.15
N VAL A 57 7.57 14.11 0.91
CA VAL A 57 6.72 14.67 1.97
C VAL A 57 6.07 13.55 2.78
N VAL A 58 5.47 12.56 2.11
CA VAL A 58 4.80 11.45 2.81
C VAL A 58 5.80 10.59 3.58
N GLN A 59 6.98 10.33 3.02
CA GLN A 59 8.02 9.53 3.67
C GLN A 59 8.75 10.29 4.79
N GLY A 60 8.81 11.62 4.71
CA GLY A 60 9.35 12.47 5.77
C GLY A 60 8.41 12.64 6.96
N MET A 61 7.12 12.38 6.79
CA MET A 61 6.12 12.44 7.85
C MET A 61 5.95 11.08 8.55
N PRO A 62 5.81 11.04 9.88
CA PRO A 62 5.48 9.81 10.59
C PRO A 62 4.15 9.21 10.11
N ALA A 63 4.06 7.88 10.02
CA ALA A 63 2.89 7.18 9.49
C ALA A 63 1.59 7.48 10.26
N PHE A 64 1.65 7.71 11.57
CA PHE A 64 0.49 8.07 12.38
C PHE A 64 -0.09 9.43 11.96
N PHE A 65 0.79 10.39 11.60
CA PHE A 65 0.39 11.75 11.22
C PHE A 65 -0.25 11.75 9.83
N VAL A 66 0.31 10.98 8.90
CA VAL A 66 -0.29 10.73 7.59
C VAL A 66 -1.67 10.08 7.78
N GLY A 67 -1.77 9.05 8.63
CA GLY A 67 -3.03 8.39 8.96
C GLY A 67 -4.09 9.35 9.52
N SER A 68 -3.73 10.20 10.48
CA SER A 68 -4.65 11.18 11.05
C SER A 68 -5.08 12.24 10.03
N MET A 69 -4.16 12.71 9.18
CA MET A 69 -4.50 13.64 8.09
C MET A 69 -5.48 13.02 7.09
N VAL A 70 -5.27 11.76 6.71
CA VAL A 70 -6.18 11.03 5.80
C VAL A 70 -7.58 10.91 6.41
N ILE A 71 -7.67 10.55 7.69
CA ILE A 71 -8.96 10.48 8.41
C ILE A 71 -9.64 11.84 8.44
N VAL A 72 -8.93 12.93 8.74
CA VAL A 72 -9.50 14.28 8.78
C VAL A 72 -9.93 14.75 7.39
N LEU A 73 -9.11 14.52 6.35
CA LEU A 73 -9.42 14.96 5.00
C LEU A 73 -10.66 14.23 4.46
N LEU A 74 -10.69 12.90 4.55
CA LEU A 74 -11.76 12.08 3.97
C LEU A 74 -13.01 12.02 4.85
N GLY A 75 -12.83 11.99 6.17
CA GLY A 75 -13.89 11.86 7.15
C GLY A 75 -14.54 13.18 7.54
N LEU A 76 -13.77 14.24 7.73
CA LEU A 76 -14.32 15.55 8.16
C LEU A 76 -14.50 16.52 6.98
N ARG A 77 -13.52 16.63 6.09
CA ARG A 77 -13.54 17.66 5.04
C ARG A 77 -14.34 17.26 3.82
N LEU A 78 -14.14 16.05 3.30
CA LEU A 78 -14.86 15.53 2.14
C LEU A 78 -16.23 14.94 2.50
N ARG A 79 -16.49 14.61 3.78
CA ARG A 79 -17.74 13.97 4.27
C ARG A 79 -18.18 12.73 3.46
N ILE A 80 -17.27 12.14 2.68
CA ILE A 80 -17.55 10.94 1.89
C ILE A 80 -17.73 9.73 2.82
N PHE A 81 -17.09 9.76 4.00
CA PHE A 81 -17.13 8.68 4.97
C PHE A 81 -17.58 9.19 6.36
N PRO A 82 -18.52 8.52 7.04
CA PRO A 82 -18.90 8.88 8.41
C PRO A 82 -17.71 8.60 9.35
N ALA A 83 -17.06 9.67 9.83
CA ALA A 83 -15.93 9.61 10.75
C ALA A 83 -16.31 9.17 12.19
N GLY A 84 -17.60 9.01 12.47
CA GLY A 84 -18.12 8.61 13.77
C GLY A 84 -19.36 7.74 13.63
N GLY A 85 -19.30 6.54 14.21
CA GLY A 85 -20.41 5.59 14.29
C GLY A 85 -20.05 4.22 13.72
N TYR A 86 -19.98 3.20 14.58
CA TYR A 86 -20.24 1.83 14.15
C TYR A 86 -21.71 1.78 13.76
N GLY A 87 -22.04 2.13 12.51
CA GLY A 87 -23.42 2.02 12.03
C GLY A 87 -23.89 0.56 12.13
N GLU A 88 -25.13 0.37 12.56
CA GLU A 88 -25.72 -0.96 12.77
C GLU A 88 -25.92 -1.75 11.46
N THR A 89 -25.83 -1.08 10.31
CA THR A 89 -26.00 -1.65 8.97
C THR A 89 -24.68 -2.24 8.44
N PRO A 90 -24.69 -3.42 7.78
CA PRO A 90 -23.48 -4.04 7.22
C PRO A 90 -22.74 -3.14 6.23
N ALA A 91 -23.45 -2.30 5.47
CA ALA A 91 -22.84 -1.33 4.56
C ALA A 91 -21.95 -0.32 5.31
N THR A 92 -22.45 0.26 6.41
CA THR A 92 -21.72 1.24 7.23
C THR A 92 -20.48 0.63 7.88
N LYS A 93 -20.53 -0.67 8.23
CA LYS A 93 -19.37 -1.43 8.71
C LYS A 93 -18.27 -1.53 7.65
N PHE A 94 -18.62 -1.81 6.39
CA PHE A 94 -17.63 -1.80 5.29
C PHE A 94 -17.02 -0.40 5.07
N TYR A 95 -17.83 0.65 5.11
CA TYR A 95 -17.33 2.03 5.02
C TYR A 95 -16.36 2.38 6.15
N ALA A 96 -16.61 1.89 7.37
CA ALA A 96 -15.70 2.07 8.51
C ALA A 96 -14.38 1.29 8.36
N LEU A 97 -14.34 0.20 7.58
CA LEU A 97 -13.13 -0.56 7.28
C LEU A 97 -12.30 0.05 6.13
N ILE A 98 -12.93 0.77 5.21
CA ILE A 98 -12.25 1.38 4.06
C ILE A 98 -11.30 2.50 4.50
N LEU A 99 -11.68 3.32 5.49
CA LEU A 99 -10.80 4.37 6.02
C LEU A 99 -9.45 3.82 6.52
N PRO A 100 -9.42 2.86 7.46
CA PRO A 100 -8.16 2.29 7.94
C PRO A 100 -7.44 1.47 6.86
N ALA A 101 -8.14 0.84 5.92
CA ALA A 101 -7.48 0.23 4.77
C ALA A 101 -6.75 1.28 3.89
N LEU A 102 -7.37 2.44 3.67
CA LEU A 102 -6.78 3.52 2.87
C LEU A 102 -5.58 4.16 3.59
N THR A 103 -5.64 4.34 4.91
CA THR A 103 -4.50 4.87 5.68
C THR A 103 -3.30 3.93 5.60
N ILE A 104 -3.52 2.62 5.74
CA ILE A 104 -2.48 1.59 5.55
C ILE A 104 -1.95 1.63 4.12
N GLY A 105 -2.85 1.72 3.14
CA GLY A 105 -2.49 1.80 1.72
C GLY A 105 -1.59 3.00 1.42
N LEU A 106 -1.92 4.17 1.97
CA LEU A 106 -1.13 5.40 1.83
C LEU A 106 0.20 5.37 2.57
N ALA A 107 0.29 4.63 3.68
CA ALA A 107 1.56 4.44 4.38
C ALA A 107 2.55 3.56 3.57
N ILE A 108 2.04 2.57 2.84
CA ILE A 108 2.85 1.65 2.02
C ILE A 108 3.11 2.22 0.61
N ALA A 109 2.21 3.06 0.10
CA ALA A 109 2.26 3.61 -1.25
C ALA A 109 3.62 4.25 -1.61
N PRO A 110 4.31 5.02 -0.75
CA PRO A 110 5.55 5.68 -1.16
C PRO A 110 6.67 4.73 -1.55
N LEU A 111 6.79 3.62 -0.81
CA LEU A 111 7.75 2.57 -1.08
C LEU A 111 7.41 1.85 -2.39
N LEU A 112 6.13 1.54 -2.58
CA LEU A 112 5.63 0.84 -3.76
C LEU A 112 5.73 1.71 -5.04
N ILE A 113 5.46 3.01 -4.95
CA ILE A 113 5.63 3.96 -6.06
C ILE A 113 7.10 4.01 -6.48
N ARG A 114 8.01 4.13 -5.51
CA ARG A 114 9.45 4.25 -5.77
C ARG A 114 9.99 3.01 -6.49
N SER A 115 9.60 1.83 -6.03
CA SER A 115 10.07 0.57 -6.61
C SER A 115 9.45 0.29 -7.98
N LEU A 116 8.13 0.47 -8.13
CA LEU A 116 7.45 0.33 -9.43
C LEU A 116 8.06 1.25 -10.47
N ARG A 117 8.36 2.49 -10.09
CA ARG A 117 9.03 3.45 -10.98
C ARG A 117 10.41 2.96 -11.40
N ALA A 118 11.23 2.47 -10.47
CA ALA A 118 12.57 1.97 -10.79
C ALA A 118 12.49 0.87 -11.84
N SER A 119 11.60 -0.11 -11.65
CA SER A 119 11.36 -1.17 -12.62
C SER A 119 10.80 -0.64 -13.94
N MET A 120 9.84 0.29 -13.93
CA MET A 120 9.30 0.87 -15.17
C MET A 120 10.36 1.61 -15.99
N VAL A 121 11.24 2.37 -15.34
CA VAL A 121 12.34 3.10 -16.01
C VAL A 121 13.32 2.13 -16.66
N GLU A 122 13.65 1.03 -15.98
CA GLU A 122 14.54 0.00 -16.52
C GLU A 122 13.95 -0.70 -17.76
N VAL A 123 12.65 -0.98 -17.74
CA VAL A 123 11.93 -1.51 -18.91
C VAL A 123 11.87 -0.49 -20.05
N LEU A 124 11.74 0.80 -19.73
CA LEU A 124 11.75 1.89 -20.71
C LEU A 124 13.12 2.09 -21.38
N SER A 125 14.21 1.82 -20.67
CA SER A 125 15.57 1.85 -21.22
C SER A 125 15.97 0.58 -21.98
N SER A 126 15.16 -0.49 -21.91
CA SER A 126 15.46 -1.75 -22.59
C SER A 126 15.29 -1.64 -24.11
N GLU A 127 16.19 -2.28 -24.85
CA GLU A 127 16.15 -2.41 -26.32
C GLU A 127 14.83 -2.98 -26.84
N MET A 128 14.10 -3.75 -26.03
CA MET A 128 12.77 -4.30 -26.38
C MET A 128 11.75 -3.21 -26.71
N ILE A 129 11.79 -2.05 -26.03
CA ILE A 129 10.89 -0.92 -26.32
C ILE A 129 11.31 -0.22 -27.62
N ALA A 130 12.61 -0.10 -27.89
CA ALA A 130 13.11 0.46 -29.13
C ALA A 130 12.68 -0.40 -30.33
N PHE A 131 12.79 -1.72 -30.21
CA PHE A 131 12.35 -2.68 -31.23
C PHE A 131 10.83 -2.65 -31.45
N GLY A 132 10.05 -2.56 -30.37
CA GLY A 132 8.59 -2.42 -30.44
C GLY A 132 8.14 -1.13 -31.15
N ARG A 133 8.85 -0.01 -30.91
CA ARG A 133 8.59 1.26 -31.63
C ARG A 133 8.97 1.16 -33.10
N ALA A 134 10.08 0.50 -33.44
CA ALA A 134 10.47 0.25 -34.84
C ALA A 134 9.44 -0.59 -35.60
N LYS A 135 8.72 -1.48 -34.90
CA LYS A 135 7.57 -2.24 -35.42
C LYS A 135 6.26 -1.43 -35.54
N GLY A 136 6.23 -0.15 -35.18
CA GLY A 136 5.05 0.71 -35.27
C GLY A 136 4.06 0.59 -34.11
N LEU A 137 4.41 -0.10 -33.02
CA LEU A 137 3.55 -0.19 -31.82
C LEU A 137 3.62 1.11 -31.02
N ALA A 138 2.67 2.02 -31.26
CA ALA A 138 2.68 3.34 -30.62
C ALA A 138 1.98 3.38 -29.24
N GLY A 139 2.64 4.06 -28.31
CA GLY A 139 2.07 4.74 -27.15
C GLY A 139 1.31 3.86 -26.16
N ARG A 140 -0.03 3.92 -26.19
CA ARG A 140 -0.89 3.31 -25.16
C ARG A 140 -0.85 1.78 -25.14
N ARG A 141 -0.78 1.10 -26.29
CA ARG A 141 -0.70 -0.38 -26.30
C ARG A 141 0.63 -0.90 -25.78
N LEU A 142 1.72 -0.19 -26.09
CA LEU A 142 3.04 -0.52 -25.56
C LEU A 142 3.11 -0.31 -24.04
N ILE A 143 2.50 0.77 -23.54
CA ILE A 143 2.44 1.07 -22.10
C ILE A 143 1.50 0.09 -21.37
N LEU A 144 0.26 -0.10 -21.83
CA LEU A 144 -0.73 -0.96 -21.17
C LEU A 144 -0.38 -2.45 -21.27
N GLY A 145 0.16 -2.90 -22.40
CA GLY A 145 0.48 -4.30 -22.62
C GLY A 145 1.87 -4.69 -22.12
N TYR A 146 2.90 -3.91 -22.47
CA TYR A 146 4.30 -4.30 -22.23
C TYR A 146 4.84 -3.73 -20.91
N LEU A 147 4.70 -2.42 -20.70
CA LEU A 147 5.22 -1.76 -19.50
C LEU A 147 4.50 -2.25 -18.23
N LEU A 148 3.17 -2.28 -18.25
CA LEU A 148 2.34 -2.69 -17.11
C LEU A 148 2.48 -4.19 -16.77
N ARG A 149 2.60 -5.06 -17.77
CA ARG A 149 2.78 -6.50 -17.55
C ARG A 149 4.18 -6.85 -17.04
N ASN A 150 5.21 -6.10 -17.42
CA ASN A 150 6.57 -6.37 -16.96
C ASN A 150 6.84 -5.73 -15.58
N SER A 151 6.27 -4.56 -15.31
CA SER A 151 6.41 -3.89 -13.99
C SER A 151 5.52 -4.51 -12.91
N SER A 152 4.46 -5.23 -13.26
CA SER A 152 3.61 -5.93 -12.27
C SER A 152 4.38 -7.01 -11.52
N ILE A 153 5.41 -7.62 -12.10
CA ILE A 153 6.27 -8.63 -11.43
C ILE A 153 6.93 -8.02 -10.20
N SER A 154 7.60 -6.87 -10.37
CA SER A 154 8.24 -6.12 -9.27
C SER A 154 7.22 -5.66 -8.22
N GLY A 155 6.05 -5.19 -8.67
CA GLY A 155 4.94 -4.83 -7.79
C GLY A 155 4.49 -5.99 -6.90
N ILE A 156 4.27 -7.16 -7.50
CA ILE A 156 3.85 -8.38 -6.80
C ILE A 156 4.92 -8.82 -5.80
N SER A 157 6.20 -8.80 -6.17
CA SER A 157 7.30 -9.18 -5.27
C SER A 157 7.33 -8.30 -4.02
N ILE A 158 7.20 -6.98 -4.17
CA ILE A 158 7.27 -6.04 -3.05
C ILE A 158 6.01 -6.09 -2.21
N LEU A 159 4.84 -6.23 -2.81
CA LEU A 159 3.61 -6.50 -2.07
C LEU A 159 3.75 -7.79 -1.25
N GLY A 160 4.36 -8.83 -1.81
CA GLY A 160 4.67 -10.07 -1.09
C GLY A 160 5.53 -9.82 0.15
N ILE A 161 6.57 -9.00 0.02
CA ILE A 161 7.42 -8.60 1.16
C ILE A 161 6.61 -7.82 2.21
N GLN A 162 5.78 -6.87 1.78
CA GLN A 162 4.99 -6.04 2.70
C GLN A 162 3.92 -6.84 3.44
N VAL A 163 3.20 -7.73 2.74
CA VAL A 163 2.23 -8.64 3.33
C VAL A 163 2.92 -9.64 4.26
N GLY A 164 4.07 -10.17 3.85
CA GLY A 164 4.91 -11.03 4.68
C GLY A 164 5.35 -10.33 5.97
N GLY A 165 5.77 -9.06 5.88
CA GLY A 165 6.13 -8.25 7.04
C GLY A 165 4.96 -7.99 7.99
N LEU A 166 3.77 -7.72 7.46
CA LEU A 166 2.55 -7.53 8.27
C LEU A 166 2.12 -8.83 8.98
N ALA A 167 2.26 -9.98 8.31
CA ALA A 167 2.02 -11.29 8.91
C ALA A 167 3.10 -11.70 9.92
N ALA A 168 4.35 -11.31 9.67
CA ALA A 168 5.49 -11.62 10.55
C ALA A 168 5.51 -10.75 11.81
N ALA A 169 4.98 -9.52 11.80
CA ALA A 169 5.09 -8.58 12.92
C ALA A 169 4.53 -9.13 14.26
N PRO A 170 3.34 -9.78 14.33
CA PRO A 170 2.86 -10.42 15.56
C PRO A 170 3.70 -11.62 16.00
N TRP A 171 4.31 -12.33 15.04
CA TRP A 171 5.13 -13.50 15.32
C TRP A 171 6.52 -13.12 15.81
N TRP A 172 7.07 -12.02 15.29
CA TRP A 172 8.33 -11.44 15.72
C TRP A 172 8.22 -10.84 17.12
N SER A 173 7.13 -10.11 17.41
CA SER A 173 6.91 -9.56 18.75
C SER A 173 6.74 -10.65 19.81
N SER A 174 6.00 -11.72 19.51
CA SER A 174 5.85 -12.85 20.44
C SER A 174 7.13 -13.68 20.61
N ARG A 175 7.97 -13.82 19.57
CA ARG A 175 9.29 -14.46 19.70
C ARG A 175 10.31 -13.59 20.41
N CYS A 176 10.28 -12.26 20.25
CA CYS A 176 11.14 -11.36 21.01
C CYS A 176 10.80 -11.36 22.50
N SER A 177 9.52 -11.45 22.90
CA SER A 177 9.17 -11.61 24.32
C SER A 177 9.53 -12.98 24.91
N LEU A 178 9.80 -13.97 24.05
CA LEU A 178 10.29 -15.31 24.44
C LEU A 178 11.83 -15.41 24.38
N CYS A 179 12.54 -14.35 23.98
CA CYS A 179 13.98 -14.35 23.89
C CYS A 179 14.58 -13.73 25.17
N PRO A 180 15.17 -14.53 26.08
CA PRO A 180 15.98 -14.00 27.17
C PRO A 180 17.33 -13.56 26.59
N ALA A 181 17.36 -12.45 25.87
CA ALA A 181 18.53 -12.02 25.11
C ALA A 181 18.91 -10.56 25.39
N TRP A 182 18.96 -10.19 26.68
CA TRP A 182 19.55 -8.91 27.12
C TRP A 182 20.48 -9.00 28.34
N ASP A 183 20.81 -10.20 28.84
CA ASP A 183 21.73 -10.35 30.00
C ASP A 183 23.15 -10.83 29.65
N ARG A 184 23.48 -11.11 28.38
CA ARG A 184 24.85 -11.49 27.97
C ARG A 184 25.19 -11.01 26.57
N CYS A 185 25.62 -9.75 26.45
CA CYS A 185 26.69 -9.23 25.59
C CYS A 185 26.79 -7.72 25.75
#